data_AF-A0A2K3L651-F1
#
_entry.id   AF-A0A2K3L651-F1
#
_cell.length_a   1.000
_cell.length_b   1.000
_cell.length_c   1.000
_cell.angle_alpha   90.00
_cell.angle_beta   90.00
_cell.angle_gamma   90.00
#
_symmetry.space_group_name_H-M   'P 1'
#
loop_
_entity.id
_entity.type
_entity.pdbx_description
1 polymer ?
#
loop_
_entity_poly.entity_id
_entity_poly.type
_entity_poly.pdbx_seq_one_letter_code
_entity_poly.pdbx_strand_id
1 'polypeptide(L)'
;GSPKLLSLHIVGNAVEGTTLRIEKTYWGGEEGDSVYRWLRTSSDGFQSEIMGATGASYMPSIDDIGFFISVSCEPVRSDWARGPIVLSEQIGPIIPGPPTCHTLEILGSMIEGQRLNFNAVYSGGSGFYYPMFINSCLYV
;
A
#
# COMPACT_ATOMS: atom_id res chain seq x y z
N GLY A 1 -5.13 24.40 -24.25
CA GLY A 1 -5.81 23.20 -24.80
C GLY A 1 -6.88 22.75 -23.83
N SER A 2 -7.63 21.67 -24.08
CA SER A 2 -8.39 21.04 -22.99
C SER A 2 -7.44 20.23 -22.10
N PRO A 3 -7.63 20.21 -20.76
CA PRO A 3 -6.87 19.35 -19.85
C PRO A 3 -7.06 17.88 -20.21
N LYS A 4 -5.97 17.14 -20.28
CA LYS A 4 -5.93 15.70 -20.57
C LYS A 4 -4.60 15.10 -20.10
N LEU A 5 -4.64 13.82 -19.76
CA LEU A 5 -3.43 13.03 -19.56
C LEU A 5 -3.07 12.31 -20.85
N LEU A 6 -1.78 12.38 -21.20
CA LEU A 6 -1.18 11.65 -22.31
C LEU A 6 -0.64 10.28 -21.86
N SER A 7 -0.21 10.19 -20.59
CA SER A 7 0.19 8.94 -19.94
C SER A 7 -0.16 8.98 -18.46
N LEU A 8 -0.42 7.82 -17.88
CA LEU A 8 -0.61 7.61 -16.45
C LEU A 8 -0.16 6.19 -16.09
N HIS A 9 0.93 6.07 -15.35
CA HIS A 9 1.46 4.78 -14.90
C HIS A 9 1.88 4.85 -13.44
N ILE A 10 1.86 3.69 -12.78
CA ILE A 10 2.29 3.55 -11.39
C ILE A 10 3.74 3.04 -11.39
N VAL A 11 4.59 3.69 -10.62
CA VAL A 11 5.99 3.31 -10.41
C VAL A 11 6.20 2.93 -8.95
N GLY A 12 6.82 1.78 -8.73
CA GLY A 12 7.11 1.25 -7.41
C GLY A 12 7.12 -0.28 -7.41
N ASN A 13 7.32 -0.85 -6.23
CA ASN A 13 7.24 -2.30 -6.05
C ASN A 13 5.85 -2.65 -5.52
N ALA A 14 5.28 -3.75 -6.00
CA ALA A 14 4.01 -4.29 -5.52
C ALA A 14 4.16 -4.93 -4.14
N VAL A 15 4.66 -4.20 -3.15
CA VAL A 15 5.01 -4.74 -1.83
C VAL A 15 4.37 -3.90 -0.74
N GLU A 16 3.76 -4.56 0.24
CA GLU A 16 3.24 -3.93 1.45
C GLU A 16 4.28 -3.01 2.09
N GLY A 17 3.85 -1.81 2.50
CA GLY A 17 4.72 -0.84 3.18
C GLY A 17 5.70 -0.11 2.26
N THR A 18 5.70 -0.38 0.94
CA THR A 18 6.48 0.39 -0.03
C THR A 18 5.65 1.50 -0.68
N THR A 19 6.30 2.56 -1.16
CA THR A 19 5.57 3.67 -1.81
C THR A 19 5.38 3.39 -3.29
N LEU A 20 4.12 3.32 -3.72
CA LEU A 20 3.69 3.46 -5.10
C LEU A 20 3.53 4.94 -5.42
N ARG A 21 4.10 5.38 -6.54
CA ARG A 21 4.03 6.77 -7.03
C ARG A 21 3.41 6.78 -8.40
N ILE A 22 2.62 7.80 -8.70
CA ILE A 22 2.14 8.00 -10.05
C ILE A 22 3.19 8.76 -10.86
N GLU A 23 3.35 8.37 -12.11
CA GLU A 23 4.00 9.16 -13.14
C GLU A 23 2.98 9.43 -14.24
N LYS A 24 2.88 10.70 -14.64
CA LYS A 24 1.90 11.13 -15.62
C LYS A 24 2.46 12.23 -16.51
N THR A 25 1.92 12.29 -17.72
CA THR A 25 2.19 13.39 -18.65
C THR A 25 0.91 14.16 -18.86
N TYR A 26 0.89 15.43 -18.45
CA TYR A 26 -0.27 16.30 -18.61
C TYR A 26 -0.15 17.18 -19.85
N TRP A 27 -1.30 17.45 -20.48
CA TRP A 27 -1.43 18.47 -21.51
C TRP A 27 -2.75 19.23 -21.33
N GLY A 28 -2.76 20.55 -21.58
CA GLY A 28 -3.96 21.36 -21.56
C GLY A 28 -3.75 22.81 -21.11
N GLY A 29 -2.57 23.16 -20.61
CA GLY A 29 -2.25 24.47 -20.04
C GLY A 29 -1.39 24.29 -18.79
N GLU A 30 -1.62 25.12 -17.77
CA GLU A 30 -1.06 24.94 -16.44
C GLU A 30 -1.90 23.95 -15.63
N GLU A 31 -1.27 22.90 -15.10
CA GLU A 31 -1.97 21.90 -14.29
C GLU A 31 -2.36 22.48 -12.93
N GLY A 32 -3.62 22.26 -12.54
CA GLY A 32 -4.12 22.55 -11.19
C GLY A 32 -4.23 21.27 -10.36
N ASP A 33 -5.09 21.30 -9.34
CA ASP A 33 -5.29 20.19 -8.42
C ASP A 33 -6.09 19.05 -9.08
N SER A 34 -5.36 18.16 -9.75
CA SER A 34 -5.92 16.94 -10.34
C SER A 34 -6.42 15.99 -9.25
N VAL A 35 -7.52 15.29 -9.53
CA VAL A 35 -8.15 14.38 -8.57
C VAL A 35 -7.65 12.95 -8.83
N TYR A 36 -7.11 12.31 -7.80
CA TYR A 36 -6.70 10.90 -7.85
C TYR A 36 -7.64 10.03 -7.03
N ARG A 37 -7.90 8.82 -7.51
CA ARG A 37 -8.57 7.77 -6.73
C ARG A 37 -7.84 6.45 -6.94
N TRP A 38 -7.32 5.90 -5.86
CA TRP A 38 -6.69 4.58 -5.87
C TRP A 38 -7.75 3.49 -5.75
N LEU A 39 -7.54 2.42 -6.50
CA LEU A 39 -8.49 1.34 -6.71
C LEU A 39 -7.79 0.02 -6.42
N ARG A 40 -8.48 -0.83 -5.67
CA ARG A 40 -8.11 -2.20 -5.33
C ARG A 40 -8.96 -3.16 -6.14
N THR A 41 -8.32 -4.05 -6.89
CA THR A 41 -8.98 -5.10 -7.67
C THR A 41 -8.62 -6.47 -7.09
N SER A 42 -9.62 -7.28 -6.72
CA SER A 42 -9.41 -8.67 -6.30
C SER A 42 -9.07 -9.58 -7.47
N SER A 43 -8.59 -10.79 -7.15
CA SER A 43 -8.26 -11.82 -8.14
C SER A 43 -9.45 -12.29 -8.99
N ASP A 44 -10.68 -12.09 -8.50
CA ASP A 44 -11.93 -12.33 -9.22
C ASP A 44 -12.34 -11.16 -10.15
N GLY A 45 -11.55 -10.09 -10.17
CA GLY A 45 -11.78 -8.89 -10.98
C GLY A 45 -12.69 -7.85 -10.34
N PHE A 46 -13.18 -8.06 -9.10
CA PHE A 46 -13.99 -7.05 -8.43
C PHE A 46 -13.12 -5.84 -8.02
N GLN A 47 -13.49 -4.67 -8.51
CA GLN A 47 -12.80 -3.41 -8.22
C GLN A 47 -13.53 -2.62 -7.13
N SER A 48 -12.75 -2.10 -6.17
CA SER A 48 -13.21 -1.28 -5.06
C SER A 48 -12.32 -0.05 -4.89
N GLU A 49 -12.88 1.07 -4.46
CA GLU A 49 -12.11 2.28 -4.15
C GLU A 49 -11.44 2.15 -2.78
N ILE A 50 -10.19 2.63 -2.69
CA ILE A 50 -9.45 2.70 -1.44
C ILE A 50 -9.75 4.05 -0.78
N MET A 51 -10.59 4.03 0.25
CA MET A 51 -11.05 5.23 0.94
C MET A 51 -9.87 6.05 1.51
N GLY A 52 -9.85 7.34 1.21
CA GLY A 52 -8.81 8.28 1.68
C GLY A 52 -7.54 8.30 0.82
N ALA A 53 -7.35 7.36 -0.10
CA ALA A 53 -6.23 7.34 -1.02
C ALA A 53 -6.51 8.26 -2.21
N THR A 54 -6.20 9.55 -2.05
CA THR A 54 -6.39 10.61 -3.07
C THR A 54 -5.09 11.34 -3.43
N GLY A 55 -3.96 10.89 -2.88
CA GLY A 55 -2.65 11.48 -3.16
C GLY A 55 -2.03 10.97 -4.46
N ALA A 56 -0.98 11.66 -4.92
CA ALA A 56 -0.13 11.22 -6.02
C ALA A 56 0.76 10.00 -5.66
N SER A 57 0.71 9.56 -4.40
CA SER A 57 1.38 8.36 -3.92
C SER A 57 0.45 7.57 -3.02
N TYR A 58 0.66 6.27 -3.00
CA TYR A 58 -0.05 5.34 -2.13
C TYR A 58 0.94 4.34 -1.53
N MET A 59 0.69 3.95 -0.29
CA MET A 59 1.48 2.93 0.39
C MET A 59 0.55 1.74 0.64
N PRO A 60 0.73 0.61 -0.05
CA PRO A 60 -0.10 -0.57 0.15
C PRO A 60 -0.02 -1.04 1.60
N SER A 61 -1.19 -1.37 2.13
CA SER A 61 -1.39 -1.88 3.48
C SER A 61 -1.51 -3.41 3.47
N ILE A 62 -1.60 -4.00 4.67
CA ILE A 62 -1.86 -5.43 4.82
C ILE A 62 -3.18 -5.87 4.14
N ASP A 63 -4.18 -4.97 4.09
CA ASP A 63 -5.48 -5.23 3.46
C ASP A 63 -5.42 -5.26 1.92
N ASP A 64 -4.30 -4.85 1.34
CA ASP A 64 -4.07 -4.85 -0.10
C ASP A 64 -3.32 -6.11 -0.57
N ILE A 65 -2.78 -6.91 0.37
CA ILE A 65 -2.02 -8.11 0.04
C ILE A 65 -2.91 -9.09 -0.75
N GLY A 66 -2.40 -9.56 -1.88
CA GLY A 66 -3.10 -10.45 -2.80
C GLY A 66 -4.04 -9.73 -3.79
N PHE A 67 -4.21 -8.41 -3.66
CA PHE A 67 -4.97 -7.60 -4.60
C PHE A 67 -4.06 -6.88 -5.60
N PHE A 68 -4.66 -6.42 -6.70
CA PHE A 68 -4.03 -5.53 -7.67
C PHE A 68 -4.40 -4.08 -7.37
N ILE A 69 -3.48 -3.16 -7.59
CA ILE A 69 -3.67 -1.73 -7.35
C ILE A 69 -3.65 -0.98 -8.68
N SER A 70 -4.59 -0.06 -8.87
CA SER A 70 -4.62 0.88 -9.99
C SER A 70 -5.01 2.27 -9.50
N VAL A 71 -4.80 3.29 -10.33
CA VAL A 71 -5.18 4.67 -9.99
C VAL A 71 -5.93 5.29 -11.15
N SER A 72 -7.03 5.97 -10.83
CA SER A 72 -7.71 6.85 -11.78
C SER A 72 -7.33 8.30 -11.49
N CYS A 73 -7.13 9.08 -12.55
CA CYS A 73 -6.85 10.51 -12.45
C CYS A 73 -7.82 11.32 -13.32
N GLU A 74 -8.44 12.32 -12.73
CA GLU A 74 -9.20 13.37 -13.41
C GLU A 74 -8.29 14.63 -13.49
N PRO A 75 -7.70 14.95 -14.65
CA PRO A 75 -6.82 16.09 -14.76
C PRO A 75 -7.63 17.39 -14.65
N VAL A 76 -7.16 18.30 -13.82
CA VAL A 76 -7.77 19.63 -13.60
C VAL A 76 -6.75 20.69 -13.97
N ARG A 77 -7.19 21.72 -14.69
CA ARG A 77 -6.38 22.89 -15.05
C ARG A 77 -6.52 23.99 -13.97
N SER A 78 -5.58 24.93 -13.90
CA SER A 78 -5.61 26.05 -12.94
C SER A 78 -6.88 26.93 -12.99
N ASP A 79 -7.64 26.88 -14.08
CA ASP A 79 -8.94 27.55 -14.22
C ASP A 79 -10.16 26.64 -13.92
N TRP A 80 -9.93 25.51 -13.26
CA TRP A 80 -10.95 24.50 -12.89
C TRP A 80 -11.57 23.74 -14.06
N ALA A 81 -11.07 23.92 -15.30
CA ALA A 81 -11.46 23.06 -16.40
C ALA A 81 -11.04 21.61 -16.10
N ARG A 82 -11.93 20.65 -16.39
CA ARG A 82 -11.70 19.22 -16.13
C ARG A 82 -11.57 18.44 -17.42
N GLY A 83 -10.65 17.49 -17.41
CA GLY A 83 -10.42 16.57 -18.52
C GLY A 83 -11.08 15.21 -18.33
N PRO A 84 -10.97 14.32 -19.32
CA PRO A 84 -11.44 12.95 -19.20
C PRO A 84 -10.65 12.19 -18.12
N ILE A 85 -11.33 11.33 -17.37
CA ILE A 85 -10.71 10.44 -16.40
C ILE A 85 -9.88 9.40 -17.14
N VAL A 86 -8.65 9.18 -16.68
CA VAL A 86 -7.74 8.15 -17.20
C VAL A 86 -7.43 7.16 -16.10
N LEU A 87 -7.44 5.86 -16.41
CA LEU A 87 -7.09 4.77 -15.51
C LEU A 87 -5.69 4.25 -15.86
N SER A 88 -4.86 3.99 -14.86
CA SER A 88 -3.55 3.37 -15.03
C SER A 88 -3.65 1.87 -15.31
N GLU A 89 -2.53 1.28 -15.74
CA GLU A 89 -2.35 -0.17 -15.62
C GLU A 89 -2.38 -0.61 -14.15
N GLN A 90 -2.69 -1.89 -13.94
CA GLN A 90 -2.70 -2.52 -12.63
C GLN A 90 -1.29 -2.98 -12.25
N ILE A 91 -0.88 -2.72 -11.01
CA ILE A 91 0.34 -3.26 -10.39
C ILE A 91 -0.04 -4.29 -9.33
N GLY A 92 0.57 -5.47 -9.37
CA GLY A 92 0.28 -6.51 -8.39
C GLY A 92 0.42 -7.94 -8.91
N PRO A 93 -0.01 -8.93 -8.10
CA PRO A 93 -0.65 -8.75 -6.79
C PRO A 93 0.33 -8.17 -5.75
N ILE A 94 -0.17 -7.40 -4.79
CA ILE A 94 0.66 -6.89 -3.68
C ILE A 94 1.15 -8.09 -2.86
N ILE A 95 2.45 -8.17 -2.67
CA ILE A 95 3.09 -9.21 -1.85
C ILE A 95 3.45 -8.65 -0.46
N PRO A 96 3.53 -9.52 0.57
CA PRO A 96 3.96 -9.11 1.90
C PRO A 96 5.37 -8.50 1.89
N GLY A 97 5.59 -7.50 2.74
CA GLY A 97 6.90 -6.92 2.98
C GLY A 97 7.85 -7.88 3.73
N PRO A 98 9.12 -7.48 3.94
CA PRO A 98 10.01 -8.21 4.84
C PRO A 98 9.41 -8.29 6.26
N PRO A 99 9.73 -9.33 7.04
CA PRO A 99 9.22 -9.47 8.39
C PRO A 99 9.70 -8.30 9.26
N THR A 100 8.75 -7.63 9.91
CA THR A 100 8.98 -6.53 10.84
C THR A 100 8.44 -6.93 12.21
N CYS A 101 9.25 -6.74 13.25
CA CYS A 101 8.85 -6.95 14.64
C CYS A 101 8.29 -5.63 15.18
N HIS A 102 7.01 -5.59 15.53
CA HIS A 102 6.37 -4.38 16.08
C HIS A 102 6.57 -4.29 17.58
N THR A 103 6.43 -5.41 18.28
CA THR A 103 6.58 -5.48 19.74
C THR A 103 7.31 -6.75 20.13
N LEU A 104 8.15 -6.63 21.15
CA LEU A 104 8.78 -7.76 21.84
C LEU A 104 8.72 -7.48 23.34
N GLU A 105 7.88 -8.24 24.03
CA GLU A 105 7.77 -8.19 25.49
C GLU A 105 8.39 -9.45 26.07
N ILE A 106 9.28 -9.28 27.04
CA ILE A 106 9.87 -10.36 27.81
C ILE A 106 9.20 -10.36 29.18
N LEU A 107 8.52 -11.45 29.49
CA LEU A 107 7.82 -11.67 30.75
C LEU A 107 8.60 -12.70 31.58
N GLY A 108 8.91 -12.35 32.83
CA GLY A 108 9.61 -13.21 33.78
C GLY A 108 10.88 -12.57 34.33
N SER A 109 11.55 -13.28 35.24
CA SER A 109 12.78 -12.80 35.89
C SER A 109 13.99 -13.44 35.23
N MET A 110 15.01 -12.63 34.92
CA MET A 110 16.31 -13.09 34.38
C MET A 110 17.14 -13.78 35.47
N ILE A 111 16.66 -14.91 35.99
CA ILE A 111 17.31 -15.72 37.03
C ILE A 111 17.47 -17.14 36.49
N GLU A 112 18.64 -17.74 36.69
CA GLU A 112 18.95 -19.13 36.33
C GLU A 112 17.87 -20.10 36.88
N GLY A 113 17.34 -20.94 36.01
CA GLY A 113 16.26 -21.90 36.32
C GLY A 113 14.83 -21.35 36.24
N GLN A 114 14.62 -20.06 35.95
CA GLN A 114 13.28 -19.49 35.73
C GLN A 114 12.87 -19.55 34.25
N ARG A 115 11.55 -19.63 34.01
CA ARG A 115 10.96 -19.61 32.66
C ARG A 115 10.69 -18.17 32.24
N LEU A 116 11.26 -17.79 31.10
CA LEU A 116 10.92 -16.55 30.41
C LEU A 116 9.88 -16.86 29.33
N ASN A 117 8.82 -16.07 29.30
CA ASN A 117 7.89 -16.06 28.17
C ASN A 117 8.15 -14.80 27.37
N PHE A 118 8.17 -14.93 26.05
CA PHE A 118 8.22 -13.77 25.17
C PHE A 118 6.91 -13.67 24.41
N ASN A 119 6.43 -12.45 24.26
CA ASN A 119 5.30 -12.13 23.43
C ASN A 119 5.79 -11.18 22.34
N ALA A 120 5.61 -11.58 21.09
CA ALA A 120 6.05 -10.76 19.97
C ALA A 120 4.98 -10.71 18.87
N VAL A 121 4.83 -9.52 18.28
CA VAL A 121 3.91 -9.24 17.18
C VAL A 121 4.74 -8.92 15.95
N TYR A 122 4.56 -9.71 14.88
CA TYR A 122 5.28 -9.56 13.62
C TYR A 122 4.33 -9.30 12.45
N SER A 123 4.73 -8.54 11.43
CA SER A 123 4.05 -8.53 10.12
C SER A 123 5.06 -8.75 8.99
N GLY A 124 4.62 -9.23 7.82
CA GLY A 124 5.50 -9.54 6.69
C GLY A 124 6.23 -10.88 6.79
N GLY A 125 7.00 -11.23 5.76
CA GLY A 125 7.72 -12.50 5.61
C GLY A 125 6.96 -13.56 4.82
N SER A 126 7.70 -14.37 4.06
CA SER A 126 7.15 -15.46 3.26
C SER A 126 6.58 -16.56 4.17
N GLY A 127 5.28 -16.52 4.45
CA GLY A 127 4.58 -17.65 5.05
C GLY A 127 3.32 -17.33 5.85
N PHE A 128 3.11 -16.10 6.32
CA PHE A 128 2.04 -15.86 7.31
C PHE A 128 1.35 -14.51 7.09
N TYR A 129 0.09 -14.57 6.67
CA TYR A 129 -0.76 -13.43 6.27
C TYR A 129 -1.37 -12.65 7.47
N TYR A 130 -0.94 -12.94 8.69
CA TYR A 130 -1.51 -12.37 9.92
C TYR A 130 -0.42 -12.10 10.95
N PRO A 131 -0.62 -11.13 11.86
CA PRO A 131 0.26 -10.94 12.99
C PRO A 131 0.39 -12.23 13.79
N MET A 132 1.57 -12.84 13.74
CA MET A 132 1.84 -14.07 14.45
C MET A 132 2.25 -13.72 15.88
N PHE A 133 1.45 -14.17 16.85
CA PHE A 133 1.86 -14.21 18.25
C PHE A 133 2.82 -15.37 18.43
N ILE A 134 4.11 -15.07 18.52
CA ILE A 134 5.09 -16.09 18.90
C ILE A 134 5.18 -16.05 20.43
N ASN A 135 4.62 -17.07 21.06
CA ASN A 135 4.89 -17.39 22.47
C ASN A 135 5.81 -18.61 22.48
N SER A 136 7.09 -18.38 22.74
CA SER A 136 7.98 -19.48 23.09
C SER A 136 8.63 -19.26 24.44
N CYS A 137 9.19 -20.34 24.96
CA CYS A 137 9.70 -20.39 26.32
C CYS A 137 11.18 -20.72 26.27
N LEU A 138 11.98 -19.86 26.91
CA LEU A 138 13.36 -20.17 27.21
C LEU A 138 13.48 -20.44 28.72
N TYR A 139 14.31 -21.42 29.06
CA TYR A 139 14.83 -21.59 30.41
C TYR A 139 16.21 -20.92 30.45
N VAL A 140 16.44 -20.11 31.49
CA VAL A 140 17.74 -19.48 31.78
C VAL A 140 18.67 -20.49 32.42
#